data_AF-A0A2N5KKP3-F1
#
_entry.id   AF-A0A2N5KKP3-F1
#
_cell.length_a   1.000
_cell.length_b   1.000
_cell.length_c   1.000
_cell.angle_alpha   90.00
_cell.angle_beta   90.00
_cell.angle_gamma   90.00
#
_symmetry.space_group_name_H-M   'P 1'
#
loop_
_entity.id
_entity.type
_entity.pdbx_description
1 polymer ?
#
loop_
_entity_poly.entity_id
_entity_poly.type
_entity_poly.pdbx_seq_one_letter_code
_entity_poly.pdbx_strand_id
1 'polypeptide(L)'
;MNGTNREKTARYAEDLHGMPSQGRIEDLAERFDRAAGDPEAWEEVPAEEARIERPELEQISIRLPKEDLDSIRRRAARSGVGYTTLIRMILRQHLNDPLAH
;
A
#
# COMPACT_ATOMS: atom_id res chain seq x y z
N MET A 1 -16.01 36.66 -4.45
CA MET A 1 -14.73 35.91 -4.51
C MET A 1 -14.06 36.00 -3.16
N ASN A 2 -14.09 34.90 -2.38
CA ASN A 2 -13.13 34.55 -1.31
C ASN A 2 -13.62 33.26 -0.64
N GLY A 3 -13.43 32.14 -1.34
CA GLY A 3 -13.60 30.79 -0.81
C GLY A 3 -12.35 30.42 -0.03
N THR A 4 -12.51 30.41 1.29
CA THR A 4 -11.53 30.33 2.38
C THR A 4 -10.48 29.22 2.25
N ASN A 5 -9.22 29.63 2.44
CA ASN A 5 -8.01 28.80 2.55
C ASN A 5 -8.12 27.65 3.60
N ARG A 6 -9.10 27.72 4.52
CA ARG A 6 -9.39 26.71 5.56
C ARG A 6 -9.81 25.34 5.02
N GLU A 7 -10.56 25.28 3.91
CA GLU A 7 -11.03 24.01 3.34
C GLU A 7 -9.91 23.24 2.64
N LYS A 8 -8.91 23.95 2.08
CA LYS A 8 -7.73 23.32 1.49
C LYS A 8 -6.82 22.72 2.56
N THR A 9 -6.55 23.43 3.65
CA THR A 9 -5.73 22.93 4.76
C THR A 9 -6.31 21.70 5.44
N ALA A 10 -7.64 21.55 5.52
CA ALA A 10 -8.27 20.36 6.07
C ALA A 10 -8.05 19.12 5.17
N ARG A 11 -8.08 19.29 3.85
CA ARG A 11 -7.86 18.21 2.88
C ARG A 11 -6.41 17.69 2.90
N TYR A 12 -5.42 18.57 3.10
CA TYR A 12 -4.02 18.16 3.28
C TYR A 12 -3.76 17.39 4.58
N ALA A 13 -4.54 17.65 5.64
CA ALA A 13 -4.39 16.97 6.92
C ALA A 13 -4.92 15.52 6.88
N GLU A 14 -5.94 15.25 6.06
CA GLU A 14 -6.50 13.90 5.89
C GLU A 14 -5.58 12.97 5.08
N ASP A 15 -4.78 13.52 4.15
CA ASP A 15 -3.81 12.77 3.32
C ASP A 15 -2.54 12.35 4.08
N LEU A 16 -2.26 12.93 5.25
CA LEU A 16 -1.07 12.60 6.06
C LEU A 16 -1.15 11.24 6.76
N HIS A 17 -2.32 10.60 6.78
CA HIS A 17 -2.52 9.34 7.50
C HIS A 17 -1.86 8.10 6.86
N GLY A 18 -1.34 8.22 5.63
CA GLY A 18 -0.62 7.16 4.92
C GLY A 18 0.88 7.38 4.78
N MET A 19 1.41 8.51 5.27
CA MET A 19 2.84 8.78 5.19
C MET A 19 3.58 7.94 6.24
N PRO A 20 4.64 7.21 5.87
CA PRO A 20 5.51 6.58 6.87
C PRO A 20 6.00 7.66 7.84
N SER A 21 6.07 7.32 9.13
CA SER A 21 6.56 8.27 10.15
C SER A 21 7.94 8.80 9.74
N GLN A 22 8.26 10.04 10.11
CA GLN A 22 9.58 10.63 9.80
C GLN A 22 10.72 9.70 10.21
N GLY A 23 10.65 9.10 11.39
CA GLY A 23 11.64 8.09 11.82
C GLY A 23 11.73 6.88 10.89
N ARG A 24 10.61 6.36 10.36
CA ARG A 24 10.64 5.26 9.38
C ARG A 24 11.24 5.69 8.04
N ILE A 25 11.03 6.94 7.63
CA ILE A 25 11.61 7.49 6.40
C ILE A 25 13.12 7.67 6.57
N GLU A 26 13.55 8.19 7.72
CA GLU A 26 14.97 8.38 8.06
C GLU A 26 15.69 7.02 8.16
N ASP A 27 15.11 6.04 8.84
CA ASP A 27 15.63 4.67 8.91
C ASP A 27 15.74 4.04 7.51
N LEU A 28 14.77 4.31 6.63
CA LEU A 28 14.79 3.81 5.26
C LEU A 28 15.89 4.49 4.43
N ALA A 29 16.01 5.81 4.56
CA ALA A 29 17.03 6.60 3.87
C ALA A 29 18.44 6.15 4.29
N GLU A 30 18.69 5.97 5.59
CA GLU A 30 19.99 5.51 6.09
C GLU A 30 20.34 4.11 5.56
N ARG A 31 19.36 3.21 5.46
CA ARG A 31 19.58 1.89 4.86
C ARG A 31 19.90 1.97 3.37
N PHE A 32 19.25 2.88 2.63
CA PHE A 32 19.54 3.10 1.21
C PHE A 32 20.94 3.68 1.01
N ASP A 33 21.32 4.70 1.77
CA ASP A 33 22.64 5.32 1.66
C ASP A 33 23.77 4.31 1.99
N ARG A 34 23.55 3.46 2.99
CA ARG A 34 24.46 2.38 3.34
C ARG A 34 24.61 1.34 2.23
N ALA A 35 23.51 0.93 1.61
CA ALA A 35 23.53 -0.02 0.50
C ALA A 35 24.11 0.60 -0.79
N ALA A 36 23.85 1.87 -1.05
CA ALA A 36 24.36 2.57 -2.22
C ALA A 36 25.87 2.83 -2.16
N GLY A 37 26.41 3.02 -0.95
CA GLY A 37 27.85 3.22 -0.72
C GLY A 37 28.70 1.95 -0.73
N ASP A 38 28.08 0.77 -0.82
CA ASP A 38 28.75 -0.52 -0.90
C ASP A 38 28.88 -0.97 -2.37
N PRO A 39 30.10 -1.01 -2.94
CA PRO A 39 30.31 -1.46 -4.32
C PRO A 39 29.93 -2.93 -4.54
N GLU A 40 29.96 -3.77 -3.50
CA GLU A 40 29.55 -5.19 -3.57
C GLU A 40 28.02 -5.34 -3.52
N ALA A 41 27.29 -4.35 -3.00
CA ALA A 41 25.82 -4.37 -3.00
C ALA A 41 25.20 -4.21 -4.40
N TRP A 42 26.01 -3.76 -5.38
CA TRP A 42 25.63 -3.63 -6.78
C TRP A 42 26.16 -4.77 -7.66
N GLU A 43 26.57 -5.89 -7.07
CA GLU A 43 26.96 -7.08 -7.83
C GLU A 43 25.83 -7.44 -8.81
N GLU A 44 26.19 -7.64 -10.08
CA GLU A 44 25.22 -7.99 -11.12
C GLU A 44 24.62 -9.35 -10.76
N VAL A 45 23.43 -9.33 -10.16
CA VAL A 45 22.67 -10.54 -9.88
C VAL A 45 22.37 -11.19 -11.23
N PRO A 46 22.81 -12.46 -11.46
CA PRO A 46 22.53 -13.15 -12.70
C PRO A 46 21.03 -13.09 -13.00
N ALA A 47 20.67 -12.90 -14.26
CA ALA A 47 19.26 -12.78 -14.66
C ALA A 47 18.42 -14.00 -14.24
N GLU A 48 19.04 -15.15 -13.98
CA GLU A 48 18.39 -16.33 -13.41
C GLU A 48 17.96 -16.16 -11.94
N GLU A 49 18.75 -15.46 -11.12
CA GLU A 49 18.48 -15.22 -9.69
C GLU A 49 17.53 -14.03 -9.48
N ALA A 50 17.51 -13.08 -10.41
CA ALA A 50 16.59 -11.94 -10.40
C ALA A 50 15.17 -12.27 -10.91
N ARG A 51 14.84 -13.55 -11.13
CA ARG A 51 13.52 -13.97 -11.63
C ARG A 51 12.45 -13.74 -10.56
N ILE A 52 11.76 -12.61 -10.67
CA ILE A 52 10.55 -12.34 -9.90
C ILE A 52 9.43 -13.24 -10.45
N GLU A 53 9.18 -14.35 -9.77
CA GLU A 53 8.03 -15.20 -10.07
C GLU A 53 6.74 -14.45 -9.71
N ARG A 54 5.93 -14.14 -10.72
CA ARG A 54 4.60 -13.61 -10.49
C ARG A 54 3.71 -14.75 -10.01
N PRO A 55 3.00 -14.60 -8.89
CA PRO A 55 2.10 -15.65 -8.42
C PRO A 55 1.01 -15.89 -9.46
N GLU A 56 0.68 -17.16 -9.66
CA GLU A 56 -0.51 -17.55 -10.44
C GLU A 56 -1.77 -17.05 -9.73
N LEU A 57 -2.70 -16.49 -10.51
CA LEU A 57 -3.93 -15.90 -9.99
C LEU A 57 -5.15 -16.61 -10.58
N GLU A 58 -6.05 -17.01 -9.68
CA GLU A 58 -7.36 -17.54 -10.06
C GLU A 58 -8.42 -16.42 -10.09
N GLN A 59 -9.31 -16.47 -11.09
CA GLN A 59 -10.42 -15.53 -11.18
C GLN A 59 -11.65 -16.06 -10.45
N ILE A 60 -12.13 -15.29 -9.47
CA ILE A 60 -13.39 -15.56 -8.78
C ILE A 60 -14.38 -14.43 -9.02
N SER A 61 -15.67 -14.75 -9.05
CA SER A 61 -16.76 -13.78 -9.10
C SER A 61 -17.55 -13.80 -7.79
N ILE A 62 -17.62 -12.67 -7.10
CA ILE A 62 -18.35 -12.53 -5.83
C ILE A 62 -19.47 -11.51 -6.03
N ARG A 63 -20.67 -11.80 -5.51
CA ARG A 63 -21.75 -10.83 -5.42
C ARG A 63 -21.74 -10.18 -4.05
N LEU A 64 -21.69 -8.85 -4.02
CA LEU A 64 -21.73 -8.06 -2.81
C LEU A 64 -22.96 -7.13 -2.85
N PRO A 65 -23.56 -6.81 -1.70
CA PRO A 65 -24.47 -5.68 -1.60
C PRO A 65 -23.82 -4.40 -2.16
N LYS A 66 -24.62 -3.59 -2.85
CA LYS A 66 -24.11 -2.37 -3.49
C LYS A 66 -23.48 -1.41 -2.49
N GLU A 67 -24.11 -1.27 -1.32
CA GLU A 67 -23.66 -0.38 -0.24
C GLU A 67 -22.30 -0.81 0.34
N ASP A 68 -22.05 -2.12 0.41
CA ASP A 68 -20.78 -2.67 0.87
C ASP A 68 -19.67 -2.36 -0.13
N LEU A 69 -19.93 -2.58 -1.42
CA LEU A 69 -18.96 -2.26 -2.47
C LEU A 69 -18.61 -0.77 -2.48
N ASP A 70 -19.59 0.11 -2.30
CA ASP A 70 -19.36 1.55 -2.25
C ASP A 70 -18.59 1.95 -0.98
N SER A 71 -18.81 1.26 0.14
CA SER A 71 -18.03 1.45 1.37
C SER A 71 -16.58 0.98 1.21
N ILE A 72 -16.36 -0.15 0.54
CA ILE A 72 -15.01 -0.65 0.19
C ILE A 72 -14.30 0.34 -0.75
N ARG A 73 -14.98 0.86 -1.78
CA ARG A 73 -14.41 1.87 -2.68
C ARG A 73 -13.95 3.12 -1.94
N ARG A 74 -14.79 3.65 -1.05
CA ARG A 74 -14.44 4.82 -0.23
C ARG A 74 -13.26 4.55 0.68
N ARG A 75 -13.21 3.36 1.31
CA ARG A 75 -12.08 2.96 2.17
C ARG A 75 -10.80 2.83 1.35
N ALA A 76 -10.86 2.19 0.20
CA ALA A 76 -9.72 2.00 -0.70
C ALA A 76 -9.14 3.34 -1.17
N ALA A 77 -10.01 4.29 -1.55
CA ALA A 77 -9.61 5.64 -1.94
C ALA A 77 -8.87 6.38 -0.81
N ARG A 78 -9.39 6.33 0.42
CA ARG A 78 -8.71 6.94 1.60
C ARG A 78 -7.36 6.30 1.92
N SER A 79 -7.14 5.04 1.51
CA SER A 79 -5.89 4.32 1.72
C SER A 79 -4.97 4.34 0.50
N GLY A 80 -5.31 5.07 -0.57
CA GLY A 80 -4.49 5.17 -1.77
C GLY A 80 -4.37 3.89 -2.61
N VAL A 81 -5.30 2.93 -2.43
CA VAL A 81 -5.26 1.63 -3.13
C VAL A 81 -6.51 1.39 -3.97
N GLY A 82 -6.41 0.55 -5.01
CA GLY A 82 -7.58 0.08 -5.76
C GLY A 82 -8.50 -0.78 -4.89
N TYR A 83 -9.82 -0.71 -5.10
CA TYR A 83 -10.78 -1.46 -4.28
C TYR A 83 -10.62 -2.99 -4.40
N THR A 84 -10.21 -3.51 -5.56
CA THR A 84 -9.88 -4.93 -5.74
C THR A 84 -8.62 -5.33 -4.98
N THR A 85 -7.62 -4.45 -4.92
CA THR A 85 -6.41 -4.63 -4.10
C THR A 85 -6.76 -4.69 -2.62
N LEU A 86 -7.60 -3.77 -2.15
CA LEU A 86 -8.08 -3.76 -0.76
C LEU A 86 -8.81 -5.07 -0.42
N ILE A 87 -9.70 -5.55 -1.31
CA ILE A 87 -10.39 -6.84 -1.11
C ILE A 87 -9.39 -7.98 -0.96
N ARG A 88 -8.38 -8.07 -1.82
CA ARG A 88 -7.33 -9.11 -1.73
C ARG A 88 -6.54 -9.02 -0.43
N MET A 89 -6.20 -7.81 0.02
CA MET A 89 -5.49 -7.61 1.30
C MET A 89 -6.32 -8.09 2.48
N ILE A 90 -7.61 -7.76 2.52
CA ILE A 90 -8.53 -8.23 3.56
C ILE A 90 -8.61 -9.76 3.58
N LEU A 91 -8.80 -10.38 2.40
CA LEU A 91 -8.82 -11.85 2.28
C LEU A 91 -7.51 -12.47 2.78
N ARG A 92 -6.36 -11.93 2.37
CA ARG A 92 -5.04 -12.43 2.77
C ARG A 92 -4.80 -12.25 4.28
N GLN A 93 -5.22 -11.13 4.85
CA GLN A 93 -5.16 -10.90 6.29
C GLN A 93 -5.97 -11.95 7.04
N HIS A 94 -7.20 -12.24 6.62
CA HIS A 94 -8.03 -13.26 7.26
C HIS A 94 -7.49 -14.68 7.12
N LEU A 95 -6.76 -14.98 6.05
CA LEU A 95 -6.13 -16.30 5.86
C LEU A 95 -4.85 -16.47 6.69
N ASN A 96 -4.11 -15.38 6.92
CA ASN A 96 -2.85 -15.39 7.67
C ASN A 96 -3.03 -15.18 9.18
N ASP A 97 -4.11 -14.53 9.58
CA ASP A 97 -4.49 -14.30 10.96
C ASP A 97 -5.94 -14.79 11.11
N PRO A 98 -6.14 -16.09 11.37
CA PRO A 98 -7.48 -16.65 11.52
C PRO A 98 -8.16 -15.90 12.65
N LEU A 99 -9.31 -15.30 12.36
CA LEU A 99 -10.15 -14.61 13.34
C LEU A 99 -10.14 -15.42 14.63
N ALA A 100 -9.56 -14.86 15.69
CA ALA A 100 -9.55 -15.46 17.01
C ALA A 100 -11.00 -15.85 17.35
N HIS A 101 -11.25 -17.16 17.34
CA HIS A 101 -12.41 -17.79 17.90
C HIS A 101 -12.06 -18.27 19.30
#